data_AF-A0A6B3N7Z5-F1
#
_entry.id   AF-A0A6B3N7Z5-F1
#
_cell.length_a   1.000
_cell.length_b   1.000
_cell.length_c   1.000
_cell.angle_alpha   90.00
_cell.angle_beta   90.00
_cell.angle_gamma   90.00
#
_symmetry.space_group_name_H-M   'P 1'
#
loop_
_entity.id
_entity.type
_entity.pdbx_description
1 polymer ?
#
loop_
_entity_poly.entity_id
_entity_poly.type
_entity_poly.pdbx_seq_one_letter_code
_entity_poly.pdbx_strand_id
1 'polypeptide(L)' 'MHTDLIKEGVPVFKAMIRRTVGFPKAALAGVPIRNLTDKSALAAWGDYQAVGDEIMELWR' A
#
# COMPACT_ATOMS: atom_id res chain seq x y z
N MET A 1 -15.67 6.62 -5.40
CA MET A 1 -14.79 7.36 -4.46
C MET A 1 -13.47 7.78 -5.08
N HIS A 2 -12.56 6.88 -5.48
CA HIS A 2 -11.27 7.28 -6.10
C HIS A 2 -11.48 8.13 -7.37
N THR A 3 -12.37 7.70 -8.26
CA THR A 3 -12.76 8.46 -9.46
C THR A 3 -13.38 9.82 -9.14
N ASP A 4 -14.11 9.93 -8.02
CA ASP A 4 -14.77 11.17 -7.64
C ASP A 4 -13.75 12.19 -7.14
N LEU A 5 -12.77 11.74 -6.35
CA LEU A 5 -11.64 12.59 -5.91
C LEU A 5 -10.83 13.14 -7.08
N ILE A 6 -10.56 12.29 -8.09
CA ILE A 6 -9.88 12.73 -9.32
C ILE A 6 -10.70 13.80 -10.06
N LYS A 7 -12.02 13.61 -10.17
CA LYS A 7 -12.92 14.57 -10.83
C LYS A 7 -12.94 15.93 -10.14
N GLU A 8 -12.88 15.94 -8.81
CA GLU A 8 -12.84 17.17 -8.00
C GLU A 8 -11.43 17.78 -7.90
N GLY A 9 -10.45 17.27 -8.66
CA GLY A 9 -9.09 17.81 -8.69
C GLY A 9 -8.25 17.50 -7.44
N VAL A 10 -8.67 16.55 -6.61
CA VAL A 10 -7.89 16.09 -5.46
C VAL A 10 -6.80 15.14 -5.96
N PRO A 11 -5.51 15.44 -5.73
CA PRO A 11 -4.43 14.55 -6.13
C PRO A 11 -4.48 13.28 -5.27
N VAL A 12 -4.50 12.14 -5.94
CA VAL A 12 -4.50 10.81 -5.32
C VAL A 12 -3.46 9.95 -6.01
N PHE A 13 -2.85 9.04 -5.24
CA PHE A 13 -1.99 8.01 -5.82
C PHE A 13 -2.80 7.07 -6.71
N LYS A 14 -2.14 6.56 -7.76
CA LYS A 14 -2.68 5.51 -8.64
C LYS A 14 -2.55 4.15 -7.97
N ALA A 15 -1.47 3.92 -7.23
CA ALA A 15 -1.29 2.71 -6.46
C ALA A 15 -2.34 2.59 -5.33
N MET A 16 -2.86 1.38 -5.12
CA MET A 16 -3.86 1.09 -4.09
C MET A 16 -3.34 0.06 -3.10
N ILE A 17 -3.55 0.31 -1.81
CA ILE A 17 -3.29 -0.66 -0.75
C ILE A 17 -4.55 -1.52 -0.57
N ARG A 18 -4.48 -2.79 -0.96
CA ARG A 18 -5.62 -3.69 -0.85
C ARG A 18 -5.85 -4.07 0.60
N ARG A 19 -7.12 -4.27 0.97
CA ARG A 19 -7.44 -4.76 2.31
C ARG A 19 -7.07 -6.24 2.42
N THR A 20 -6.04 -6.55 3.20
CA THR A 20 -5.57 -7.92 3.43
C THR A 20 -5.46 -8.22 4.93
N VAL A 21 -5.50 -9.51 5.28
CA VAL A 21 -5.25 -9.97 6.65
C VAL A 21 -3.76 -9.85 7.06
N GLY A 22 -2.87 -9.55 6.12
CA GLY A 22 -1.44 -9.39 6.37
C GLY A 22 -1.12 -8.17 7.22
N PHE A 23 -1.77 -7.02 6.95
CA PHE A 23 -1.50 -5.78 7.71
C PHE A 23 -1.87 -5.89 9.20
N PRO A 24 -3.07 -6.39 9.58
CA PRO A 24 -3.39 -6.60 10.99
C PRO A 24 -2.45 -7.60 11.68
N LYS A 25 -2.09 -8.70 11.00
CA LYS A 25 -1.13 -9.67 11.55
C LYS A 25 0.25 -9.05 11.79
N ALA A 26 0.73 -8.20 10.87
CA ALA A 26 2.00 -7.51 10.98
C ALA A 26 2.02 -6.60 12.21
N ALA A 27 0.95 -5.81 12.37
CA ALA A 27 0.76 -4.92 13.50
C ALA A 27 0.73 -5.69 14.84
N LEU A 28 0.01 -6.81 14.90
CA LEU A 28 -0.06 -7.66 16.11
C LEU A 28 1.29 -8.29 16.47
N ALA A 29 2.08 -8.68 15.47
CA ALA A 29 3.41 -9.24 15.67
C ALA A 29 4.48 -8.17 15.95
N GLY A 30 4.14 -6.88 15.87
CA GLY A 30 5.08 -5.78 16.08
C GLY A 30 6.18 -5.71 15.01
N VAL A 31 5.92 -6.23 13.80
CA VAL A 31 6.89 -6.27 12.71
C VAL A 31 6.33 -5.62 11.44
N PRO A 32 7.17 -5.01 10.59
CA PRO A 32 6.76 -4.59 9.26
C PRO A 32 6.22 -5.76 8.44
N ILE A 33 5.24 -5.50 7.57
CA ILE A 33 4.60 -6.57 6.78
C ILE A 33 5.59 -7.35 5.90
N ARG A 34 6.67 -6.72 5.42
CA ARG A 34 7.73 -7.39 4.65
C ARG A 34 8.47 -8.49 5.44
N ASN A 35 8.39 -8.46 6.77
CA ASN A 35 9.07 -9.42 7.66
C ASN A 35 8.15 -10.58 8.08
N LEU A 36 6.89 -10.60 7.66
CA LEU A 36 6.00 -11.75 7.86
C LEU A 36 6.35 -12.87 6.87
N THR A 37 6.39 -14.10 7.36
CA THR A 37 6.64 -15.31 6.56
C THR A 37 5.41 -15.81 5.79
N ASP A 38 4.23 -15.24 6.05
CA ASP A 38 2.98 -15.62 5.37
C ASP A 38 3.00 -15.21 3.89
N LYS A 39 2.60 -16.11 2.98
CA LYS A 39 2.51 -15.81 1.53
C LYS A 39 1.58 -14.64 1.20
N SER A 40 0.56 -14.41 2.03
CA SER A 40 -0.34 -13.26 1.89
C SER A 40 0.35 -11.92 2.24
N ALA A 41 1.39 -11.94 3.06
CA ALA A 41 2.17 -10.76 3.40
C ALA A 41 3.07 -10.31 2.24
N LEU A 42 3.58 -11.23 1.42
CA LEU A 42 4.36 -10.92 0.21
C LEU A 42 3.53 -10.11 -0.80
N ALA A 43 2.29 -10.54 -1.06
CA ALA A 43 1.41 -9.82 -1.99
C ALA A 43 1.02 -8.42 -1.47
N ALA A 44 0.81 -8.29 -0.16
CA ALA A 44 0.46 -7.03 0.47
C ALA A 44 1.65 -6.06 0.59
N TRP A 45 2.87 -6.58 0.72
CA TRP A 45 4.09 -5.77 0.68
C TRP A 45 4.27 -5.08 -0.68
N GLY A 46 3.96 -5.79 -1.78
CA GLY A 46 4.01 -5.23 -3.13
C GLY A 46 3.14 -3.96 -3.30
N ASP A 47 2.01 -3.88 -2.60
CA ASP A 47 1.15 -2.69 -2.64
C ASP A 47 1.86 -1.46 -2.02
N TYR A 48 2.61 -1.65 -0.93
CA TYR A 48 3.41 -0.57 -0.35
C TYR A 48 4.59 -0.19 -1.24
N GLN A 49 5.23 -1.16 -1.90
CA GLN A 49 6.31 -0.87 -2.85
C GLN A 49 5.80 0.00 -4.00
N ALA A 50 4.65 -0.34 -4.60
CA ALA A 50 4.07 0.44 -5.68
C ALA A 50 3.75 1.89 -5.28
N VAL A 51 3.22 2.10 -4.07
CA VAL A 51 3.01 3.47 -3.53
C VAL A 51 4.35 4.17 -3.31
N GLY A 52 5.35 3.47 -2.77
CA GLY A 52 6.69 4.01 -2.55
C GLY A 52 7.36 4.46 -3.84
N ASP A 53 7.28 3.65 -4.89
CA ASP A 53 7.83 3.97 -6.21
C ASP A 53 7.15 5.22 -6.79
N GLU A 54 5.81 5.33 -6.68
CA GLU A 54 5.06 6.51 -7.13
C GLU A 54 5.45 7.78 -6.35
N ILE A 55 5.65 7.68 -5.04
CA ILE A 55 6.13 8.80 -4.22
C ILE A 55 7.52 9.25 -4.69
N MET A 56 8.43 8.30 -4.92
CA MET A 56 9.81 8.58 -5.34
C MET A 56 9.87 9.18 -6.75
N GLU A 57 8.97 8.78 -7.65
CA GLU A 57 8.82 9.39 -8.97
C GLU A 57 8.30 10.82 -8.88
N LEU A 58 7.34 11.09 -8.00
CA LEU A 58 6.76 12.44 -7.82
C LEU A 58 7.69 13.41 -7.08
N TRP A 59 8.63 12.90 -6.28
CA TRP A 59 9.60 13.71 -5.55
C TRP A 59 10.83 14.13 -6.35
N ARG A 60 11.00 13.59 -7.56
CA ARG A 60 12.06 13.99 -8.50
C ARG A 60 11.64 15.18 -9.34
#